data_AF-L9Y8D9-F1
#
_entry.id   AF-L9Y8D9-F1
#
_cell.length_a   1.000
_cell.length_b   1.000
_cell.length_c   1.000
_cell.angle_alpha   90.00
_cell.angle_beta   90.00
_cell.angle_gamma   90.00
#
_symmetry.space_group_name_H-M   'P 1'
#
loop_
_entity.id
_entity.type
_entity.pdbx_description
1 polymer ?
#
loop_
_entity_poly.entity_id
_entity_poly.type
_entity_poly.pdbx_seq_one_letter_code
_entity_poly.pdbx_strand_id
1 'polypeptide(L)'
;MSEKKRTGISIDAHVLDQLKARNVNVSGLINELLSAHVNDGMPVPEDTARKLRIQQLEREIEDLENRLKAKRNELERVEQAKAEQEQQQEQARREAVEFVKSIRPNFRTVDNSEIQKKAEEADMTVEELLDEAPDEHQPGDFS
;
A
#
# COMPACT_ATOMS: atom_id res chain seq x y z
N MET A 1 15.87 12.49 -31.07
CA MET A 1 14.84 12.64 -30.02
C MET A 1 13.75 13.54 -30.57
N SER A 2 12.49 13.11 -30.56
CA SER A 2 11.36 13.97 -30.97
C SER A 2 10.81 14.65 -29.72
N GLU A 3 10.88 15.99 -29.68
CA GLU A 3 10.29 16.78 -28.59
C GLU A 3 8.77 16.59 -28.57
N LYS A 4 8.25 15.90 -27.55
CA LYS A 4 6.81 15.82 -27.31
C LYS A 4 6.32 17.15 -26.78
N LYS A 5 5.74 17.99 -27.64
CA LYS A 5 5.09 19.25 -27.23
C LYS A 5 3.64 18.97 -26.85
N ARG A 6 3.23 19.42 -25.66
CA ARG A 6 1.84 19.35 -25.21
C ARG A 6 1.06 20.51 -25.83
N THR A 7 0.08 20.17 -26.65
CA THR A 7 -0.85 21.15 -27.24
C THR A 7 -2.26 20.74 -26.85
N GLY A 8 -3.01 21.65 -26.23
CA GLY A 8 -4.43 21.46 -25.96
C GLY A 8 -5.23 21.70 -27.23
N ILE A 9 -6.00 20.70 -27.66
CA ILE A 9 -6.89 20.80 -28.82
C ILE A 9 -8.32 20.86 -28.27
N SER A 10 -9.10 21.83 -28.75
CA SER A 10 -10.52 21.97 -28.40
C SER A 10 -11.35 21.19 -29.41
N ILE A 11 -12.29 20.39 -28.90
CA ILE A 11 -13.24 19.61 -29.70
C ILE A 11 -14.63 20.07 -29.30
N ASP A 12 -15.52 20.16 -30.27
CA ASP A 12 -16.93 20.43 -30.01
C ASP A 12 -17.51 19.40 -29.03
N ALA A 13 -18.26 19.87 -28.04
CA ALA A 13 -18.82 19.03 -26.98
C ALA A 13 -19.74 17.93 -27.54
N HIS A 14 -20.54 18.24 -28.55
CA HIS A 14 -21.44 17.28 -29.18
C HIS A 14 -20.68 16.19 -29.95
N VAL A 15 -19.56 16.53 -30.59
CA VAL A 15 -18.68 15.56 -31.25
C VAL A 15 -17.97 14.67 -30.23
N LEU A 16 -17.50 15.25 -29.13
CA LEU A 16 -16.85 14.50 -28.05
C LEU A 16 -17.81 13.46 -27.44
N ASP A 17 -19.07 13.83 -27.22
CA ASP A 17 -20.09 12.94 -26.67
C ASP A 17 -20.41 11.78 -27.63
N GLN A 18 -20.47 12.04 -28.93
CA GLN A 18 -20.64 10.99 -29.95
C GLN A 18 -19.45 10.02 -30.01
N LEU A 19 -18.22 10.54 -29.88
CA LEU A 19 -17.01 9.72 -29.86
C LEU A 19 -16.92 8.85 -28.60
N LYS A 20 -17.28 9.42 -27.44
CA LYS A 20 -17.37 8.69 -26.17
C LYS A 20 -18.44 7.60 -26.21
N ALA A 21 -19.62 7.89 -26.78
CA ALA A 21 -20.71 6.91 -26.92
C ALA A 21 -20.30 5.70 -27.77
N ARG A 22 -19.35 5.89 -28.70
CA ARG A 22 -18.79 4.82 -29.55
C ARG A 22 -17.49 4.22 -28.99
N ASN A 23 -17.11 4.59 -27.76
CA ASN A 23 -15.88 4.15 -27.09
C ASN A 23 -14.60 4.37 -27.92
N VAL A 24 -14.56 5.48 -28.67
CA VAL A 24 -13.45 5.81 -29.56
C VAL A 24 -12.33 6.49 -28.78
N ASN A 25 -11.08 6.04 -28.99
CA ASN A 25 -9.90 6.71 -28.46
C ASN A 25 -9.65 8.02 -29.25
N VAL A 26 -10.13 9.13 -28.70
CA VAL A 26 -10.06 10.47 -29.30
C VAL A 26 -8.63 10.88 -29.66
N SER A 27 -7.67 10.62 -28.78
CA SER A 27 -6.26 10.94 -29.03
C SER A 27 -5.67 10.12 -30.18
N GLY A 28 -6.10 8.85 -30.32
CA GLY A 28 -5.74 7.99 -31.43
C GLY A 28 -6.29 8.51 -32.76
N LEU A 29 -7.60 8.81 -32.79
CA LEU A 29 -8.28 9.33 -33.97
C LEU A 29 -7.70 10.67 -34.43
N ILE A 30 -7.38 11.59 -33.51
CA ILE A 30 -6.77 12.87 -33.85
C ILE A 30 -5.40 12.66 -34.48
N ASN A 31 -4.57 11.78 -33.91
CA ASN A 31 -3.26 11.49 -34.49
C ASN A 31 -3.37 10.86 -35.87
N GLU A 32 -4.36 9.99 -36.09
CA GLU A 32 -4.62 9.35 -37.37
C GLU A 32 -5.10 10.38 -38.42
N LEU A 33 -6.04 11.24 -38.06
CA LEU A 33 -6.54 12.32 -38.90
C LEU A 33 -5.45 13.37 -39.20
N LEU A 34 -4.63 13.75 -38.22
CA LEU A 34 -3.49 14.66 -38.44
C LEU A 34 -2.46 14.02 -39.37
N SER A 35 -2.17 12.72 -39.18
CA SER A 35 -1.20 12.01 -40.03
C SER A 35 -1.73 11.87 -41.46
N ALA A 36 -3.04 11.62 -41.63
CA ALA A 36 -3.68 11.59 -42.95
C ALA A 36 -3.71 12.98 -43.60
N HIS A 37 -3.97 14.03 -42.83
CA HIS A 37 -4.00 15.41 -43.33
C HIS A 37 -2.60 15.93 -43.71
N VAL A 38 -1.58 15.62 -42.91
CA VAL A 38 -0.18 15.96 -43.22
C VAL A 38 0.35 15.20 -44.44
N ASN A 39 -0.20 14.02 -44.73
CA ASN A 39 0.20 13.19 -45.86
C ASN A 39 -0.78 13.26 -47.07
N ASP A 40 -1.59 14.32 -47.18
CA ASP A 40 -2.53 14.54 -48.31
C ASP A 40 -3.47 13.34 -48.60
N GLY A 41 -3.93 12.64 -47.55
CA GLY A 41 -4.84 11.50 -47.66
C GLY A 41 -4.17 10.17 -48.04
N MET A 42 -2.84 10.12 -48.11
CA MET A 42 -2.11 8.87 -48.32
C MET A 42 -2.04 8.04 -47.03
N PRO A 43 -2.15 6.69 -47.12
CA PRO A 43 -2.03 5.83 -45.95
C PRO A 43 -0.69 6.03 -45.26
N VAL A 44 -0.74 6.16 -43.93
CA VAL A 44 0.46 6.27 -43.09
C VAL A 44 1.36 5.07 -43.37
N PRO A 45 2.63 5.27 -43.77
CA PRO A 45 3.54 4.16 -44.01
C PRO A 45 3.57 3.23 -42.80
N GLU A 46 3.53 1.92 -43.03
CA GLU A 46 3.43 0.91 -41.96
C GLU A 46 4.53 1.10 -40.89
N ASP A 47 5.73 1.51 -41.32
CA ASP A 47 6.84 1.88 -40.44
C ASP A 47 6.54 3.06 -39.51
N THR A 48 5.80 4.07 -40.00
CA THR A 48 5.38 5.21 -39.19
C THR A 48 4.32 4.79 -38.17
N ALA A 49 3.36 3.95 -38.56
CA ALA A 49 2.37 3.39 -37.65
C ALA A 49 3.02 2.52 -36.55
N ARG A 50 3.98 1.66 -36.92
CA ARG A 50 4.76 0.86 -35.97
C ARG A 50 5.58 1.72 -35.02
N LYS A 51 6.23 2.78 -35.51
CA LYS A 51 6.97 3.74 -34.66
C LYS A 51 6.06 4.44 -33.65
N LEU A 52 4.86 4.85 -34.06
CA LEU A 52 3.88 5.44 -33.15
C LEU A 52 3.42 4.43 -32.09
N ARG A 53 3.20 3.16 -32.48
CA ARG A 53 2.82 2.12 -31.52
C ARG A 53 3.93 1.80 -30.53
N ILE A 54 5.19 1.74 -30.97
CA ILE A 54 6.35 1.58 -30.08
C ILE A 54 6.38 2.71 -29.06
N GLN A 55 6.26 3.97 -29.49
CA GLN A 55 6.27 5.12 -28.57
C GLN A 55 5.08 5.14 -27.60
N GLN A 56 3.93 4.56 -27.97
CA GLN A 56 2.81 4.39 -27.05
C GLN A 56 3.12 3.34 -26.00
N LEU A 57 3.62 2.17 -26.42
CA LEU A 57 4.01 1.09 -25.52
C LEU A 57 5.11 1.52 -24.55
N GLU A 58 6.11 2.27 -25.02
CA GLU A 58 7.17 2.82 -24.16
C GLU A 58 6.61 3.73 -23.05
N ARG A 59 5.63 4.60 -23.37
CA ARG A 59 4.96 5.44 -22.36
C ARG A 59 4.12 4.62 -21.39
N GLU A 60 3.42 3.61 -21.91
CA GLU A 60 2.62 2.71 -21.09
C GLU A 60 3.49 1.92 -20.11
N ILE A 61 4.66 1.46 -20.56
CA ILE A 61 5.67 0.83 -19.70
C ILE A 61 6.13 1.81 -18.62
N GLU A 62 6.51 3.03 -18.97
CA GLU A 62 6.96 4.05 -18.02
C GLU A 62 5.88 4.36 -16.96
N ASP A 63 4.62 4.51 -17.37
CA ASP A 63 3.49 4.75 -16.46
C ASP A 63 3.28 3.55 -15.51
N LEU A 64 3.37 2.32 -16.02
CA LEU A 64 3.24 1.10 -15.22
C LEU A 64 4.41 0.92 -14.24
N GLU A 65 5.64 1.23 -14.65
CA GLU A 65 6.82 1.20 -13.79
C GLU A 65 6.71 2.21 -12.65
N ASN A 66 6.22 3.43 -12.94
CA ASN A 66 5.98 4.44 -11.92
C ASN A 66 4.92 4.00 -10.91
N ARG A 67 3.83 3.37 -11.38
CA ARG A 67 2.80 2.79 -10.51
C ARG A 67 3.34 1.65 -9.66
N LEU A 68 4.14 0.76 -10.25
CA LEU A 68 4.79 -0.34 -9.54
C LEU A 68 5.71 0.19 -8.45
N LYS A 69 6.52 1.22 -8.76
CA LYS A 69 7.39 1.88 -7.79
C LYS A 69 6.58 2.49 -6.63
N ALA A 70 5.49 3.19 -6.92
CA ALA A 70 4.62 3.74 -5.88
C ALA A 70 4.05 2.65 -4.97
N LYS A 71 3.60 1.53 -5.54
CA LYS A 71 3.09 0.39 -4.76
C LYS A 71 4.15 -0.33 -3.93
N ARG A 72 5.38 -0.41 -4.42
CA ARG A 72 6.52 -0.92 -3.62
C ARG A 72 6.82 -0.04 -2.42
N ASN A 73 6.82 1.28 -2.60
CA ASN A 73 7.03 2.22 -1.49
C ASN A 73 5.87 2.16 -0.47
N GLU A 74 4.64 1.95 -0.94
CA GLU A 74 3.49 1.75 -0.05
C GLU A 74 3.63 0.46 0.75
N LEU A 75 4.04 -0.64 0.12
CA LEU A 75 4.32 -1.91 0.80
C LEU A 75 5.38 -1.73 1.89
N GLU A 76 6.51 -1.10 1.57
CA GLU A 76 7.60 -0.87 2.52
C GLU A 76 7.13 -0.08 3.75
N ARG A 77 6.30 0.95 3.56
CA ARG A 77 5.72 1.72 4.67
C ARG A 77 4.81 0.88 5.56
N VAL A 78 3.98 0.03 4.96
CA VAL A 78 3.07 -0.85 5.70
C VAL A 78 3.84 -1.92 6.45
N GLU A 79 4.87 -2.50 5.84
CA GLU A 79 5.76 -3.47 6.49
C GLU A 79 6.50 -2.83 7.67
N GLN A 80 7.00 -1.60 7.50
CA GLN A 80 7.65 -0.87 8.58
C GLN A 80 6.67 -0.57 9.73
N ALA A 81 5.47 -0.06 9.43
CA ALA A 81 4.45 0.20 10.45
C ALA A 81 4.06 -1.07 11.21
N LYS A 82 3.94 -2.20 10.51
CA LYS A 82 3.68 -3.50 11.13
C LYS A 82 4.82 -3.91 12.06
N ALA A 83 6.07 -3.79 11.62
CA ALA A 83 7.23 -4.12 12.45
C ALA A 83 7.32 -3.23 13.71
N GLU A 84 7.03 -1.94 13.57
CA GLU A 84 6.96 -1.01 14.70
C GLU A 84 5.84 -1.39 15.69
N GLN A 85 4.66 -1.79 15.19
CA GLN A 85 3.56 -2.26 16.02
C GLN A 85 3.92 -3.57 16.75
N GLU A 86 4.51 -4.55 16.06
CA GLU A 86 4.96 -5.81 16.67
C GLU A 86 6.00 -5.54 17.77
N GLN A 87 6.92 -4.61 17.54
CA GLN A 87 7.91 -4.21 18.54
C GLN A 87 7.27 -3.54 19.76
N GLN A 88 6.30 -2.64 19.55
CA GLN A 88 5.56 -1.99 20.63
C GLN A 88 4.75 -3.00 21.44
N GLN A 89 4.09 -3.96 20.79
CA GLN A 89 3.31 -5.00 21.44
C GLN A 89 4.21 -5.93 22.28
N GLU A 90 5.35 -6.36 21.73
CA GLU A 90 6.33 -7.16 22.47
C GLU A 90 6.90 -6.40 23.67
N GLN A 91 7.13 -5.09 23.53
CA GLN A 91 7.54 -4.26 24.66
C GLN A 91 6.44 -4.16 25.72
N ALA A 92 5.19 -3.89 25.32
CA ALA A 92 4.05 -3.81 26.24
C ALA A 92 3.84 -5.14 26.99
N ARG A 93 3.96 -6.28 26.29
CA ARG A 93 3.91 -7.62 26.88
C ARG A 93 4.99 -7.83 27.93
N ARG A 94 6.25 -7.49 27.63
CA ARG A 94 7.35 -7.58 28.61
C ARG A 94 7.12 -6.70 29.83
N GLU A 95 6.67 -5.46 29.63
CA GLU A 95 6.36 -4.54 30.72
C GLU A 95 5.20 -5.05 31.59
N ALA A 96 4.17 -5.65 30.97
CA ALA A 96 3.06 -6.25 31.68
C ALA A 96 3.50 -7.46 32.53
N VAL A 97 4.34 -8.34 31.98
CA VAL A 97 4.88 -9.50 32.72
C VAL A 97 5.73 -9.05 33.90
N GLU A 98 6.64 -8.10 33.71
CA GLU A 98 7.48 -7.56 34.79
C GLU A 98 6.64 -6.83 35.85
N PHE A 99 5.58 -6.13 35.45
CA PHE A 99 4.63 -5.52 36.36
C PHE A 99 3.93 -6.57 37.23
N VAL A 100 3.42 -7.65 36.64
CA VAL A 100 2.78 -8.75 37.40
C VAL A 100 3.77 -9.38 38.37
N LYS A 101 5.01 -9.65 37.95
CA LYS A 101 6.08 -10.14 38.85
C LYS A 101 6.35 -9.21 40.03
N SER A 102 6.21 -7.90 39.85
CA SER A 102 6.39 -6.92 40.94
C SER A 102 5.24 -6.90 41.95
N ILE A 103 4.05 -7.37 41.55
CA ILE A 103 2.88 -7.47 42.44
C ILE A 103 3.07 -8.66 43.39
N ARG A 104 2.67 -8.47 44.66
CA ARG A 104 2.68 -9.55 45.66
C ARG A 104 1.76 -10.71 45.22
N PRO A 105 2.13 -11.98 45.41
CA PRO A 105 1.36 -13.14 44.93
C PRO A 105 -0.14 -13.11 45.28
N ASN A 106 -0.49 -12.69 46.51
CA ASN A 106 -1.88 -12.61 46.98
C ASN A 106 -2.76 -11.60 46.20
N PHE A 107 -2.16 -10.74 45.38
CA PHE A 107 -2.85 -9.74 44.57
C PHE A 107 -2.74 -10.03 43.05
N ARG A 108 -2.09 -11.14 42.65
CA ARG A 108 -2.01 -11.60 41.27
C ARG A 108 -3.25 -12.40 40.91
N THR A 109 -4.35 -11.70 40.73
CA THR A 109 -5.67 -12.30 40.48
C THR A 109 -6.31 -11.69 39.24
N VAL A 110 -7.21 -12.45 38.61
CA VAL A 110 -7.95 -12.02 37.42
C VAL A 110 -8.81 -10.76 37.66
N ASP A 111 -9.21 -10.52 38.90
CA ASP A 111 -10.03 -9.37 39.29
C ASP A 111 -9.20 -8.10 39.60
N ASN A 112 -7.87 -8.17 39.52
CA ASN A 112 -7.03 -7.01 39.77
C ASN A 112 -7.10 -6.02 38.59
N SER A 113 -7.69 -4.85 38.84
CA SER A 113 -7.91 -3.81 37.83
C SER A 113 -6.62 -3.32 37.14
N GLU A 114 -5.48 -3.37 37.82
CA GLU A 114 -4.21 -2.94 37.23
C GLU A 114 -3.62 -4.03 36.32
N ILE A 115 -3.85 -5.31 36.64
CA ILE A 115 -3.46 -6.43 35.77
C ILE A 115 -4.36 -6.47 34.54
N GLN A 116 -5.66 -6.22 34.69
CA GLN A 116 -6.61 -6.11 33.57
C GLN A 116 -6.19 -5.05 32.56
N LYS A 117 -5.86 -3.83 33.03
CA LYS A 117 -5.36 -2.75 32.15
C LYS A 117 -4.07 -3.15 31.44
N LYS A 118 -3.14 -3.81 32.14
CA LYS A 118 -1.86 -4.22 31.55
C LYS A 118 -2.00 -5.36 30.54
N ALA A 119 -2.94 -6.27 30.76
CA ALA A 119 -3.29 -7.31 29.79
C ALA A 119 -3.92 -6.70 28.53
N GLU A 120 -4.83 -5.72 28.69
CA GLU A 120 -5.44 -4.97 27.58
C GLU A 120 -4.39 -4.19 26.77
N GLU A 121 -3.47 -3.49 27.44
CA GLU A 121 -2.36 -2.76 26.79
C GLU A 121 -1.41 -3.69 26.00
N ALA A 122 -1.26 -4.93 26.44
CA ALA A 122 -0.43 -5.94 25.80
C ALA A 122 -1.18 -6.82 24.77
N ASP A 123 -2.48 -6.55 24.56
CA ASP A 123 -3.36 -7.32 23.67
C ASP A 123 -3.36 -8.83 24.00
N MET A 124 -3.51 -9.14 25.29
CA MET A 124 -3.61 -10.51 25.82
C MET A 124 -4.68 -10.62 26.90
N THR A 125 -5.09 -11.85 27.20
CA THR A 125 -5.99 -12.11 28.32
C THR A 125 -5.23 -12.01 29.66
N VAL A 126 -5.97 -11.78 30.75
CA VAL A 126 -5.38 -11.71 32.09
C VAL A 126 -4.81 -13.06 32.49
N GLU A 127 -5.48 -14.14 32.10
CA GLU A 127 -5.04 -15.52 32.30
C GLU A 127 -3.71 -15.79 31.61
N GLU A 128 -3.57 -15.43 30.33
CA GLU A 128 -2.31 -15.57 29.58
C GLU A 128 -1.17 -14.76 30.23
N LEU A 129 -1.48 -13.54 30.68
CA LEU A 129 -0.49 -12.69 31.35
C LEU A 129 -0.01 -13.29 32.69
N LEU A 130 -0.93 -13.88 33.47
CA LEU A 130 -0.59 -14.55 34.73
C LEU A 130 0.21 -15.84 34.50
N ASP A 131 -0.09 -16.59 33.44
CA ASP A 131 0.65 -17.80 33.04
C ASP A 131 2.08 -17.47 32.55
N GLU A 132 2.28 -16.31 31.92
CA GLU A 132 3.61 -15.83 31.49
C GLU A 132 4.47 -15.26 32.61
N ALA A 133 3.86 -14.91 33.73
CA ALA A 133 4.52 -14.44 34.94
C ALA A 133 4.35 -15.45 36.09
N PRO A 134 4.75 -16.74 35.91
CA PRO A 134 4.56 -17.75 36.93
C PRO A 134 5.33 -17.33 38.19
N ASP A 135 4.75 -17.61 39.35
CA ASP A 135 5.48 -17.50 40.61
C ASP A 135 6.74 -18.35 40.50
N GLU A 136 7.91 -17.75 40.69
CA GLU A 136 9.13 -18.49 40.97
C GLU A 136 8.90 -19.27 42.28
N HIS A 137 8.29 -20.45 42.17
CA HIS A 137 8.41 -21.46 43.21
C HIS A 137 9.88 -21.84 43.25
N GLN A 138 10.63 -21.28 44.20
CA GLN A 138 11.88 -21.88 44.64
C GLN A 138 11.54 -23.30 45.11
N PRO A 139 11.99 -24.36 44.42
CA PRO A 139 11.85 -25.70 44.94
C PRO A 139 12.90 -25.86 46.05
N GLY A 140 12.55 -25.51 47.29
CA GLY A 140 13.54 -25.56 48.38
C GLY A 140 13.04 -25.37 49.81
N ASP A 141 11.90 -24.71 50.05
CA ASP A 141 11.41 -24.48 51.43
C ASP A 141 10.33 -25.49 51.83
N PHE A 142 10.69 -26.77 51.85
CA PHE A 142 10.01 -27.75 52.70
C PHE A 142 11.03 -28.69 53.34
N SER A 143 11.12 -28.54 54.66
CA SER A 143 11.72 -29.43 55.70
C SER A 143 13.23 -29.35 55.92
#